data_AF-A0A9Q9CK64-F1
#
_entry.id   AF-A0A9Q9CK64-F1
#
_cell.length_a   1.000
_cell.length_b   1.000
_cell.length_c   1.000
_cell.angle_alpha   90.00
_cell.angle_beta   90.00
_cell.angle_gamma   90.00
#
_symmetry.space_group_name_H-M   'P 1'
#
loop_
_entity.id
_entity.type
_entity.pdbx_description
1 polymer ?
#
loop_
_entity_poly.entity_id
_entity_poly.type
_entity_poly.pdbx_seq_one_letter_code
_entity_poly.pdbx_strand_id
1 'polypeptide(L)'
;MAFWNDFQKTVSKTAETGIKHTNKWLEIGKLTMSLNAAKLELNELFEQLGEYIYVNKVSDITHSDTVQELFHQVSLQKSKIRKIQMQINQVKQIRACENCGAELDENAKYCPQCRAPQSDQIDWHL
;
A
#
# COMPACT_ATOMS: atom_id res chain seq x y z
N MET A 1 -17.21 40.56 21.97
CA MET A 1 -16.87 39.68 20.83
C MET A 1 -15.43 39.95 20.43
N ALA A 2 -14.47 39.16 20.94
CA ALA A 2 -13.03 39.42 20.79
C ALA A 2 -12.28 38.15 20.35
N PHE A 3 -12.80 37.46 19.34
CA PHE A 3 -12.18 36.23 18.82
C PHE A 3 -11.59 36.41 17.41
N TRP A 4 -11.99 37.46 16.67
CA TRP A 4 -11.59 37.67 15.27
C TRP A 4 -10.39 38.61 15.08
N ASN A 5 -10.07 39.46 16.06
CA ASN A 5 -8.97 40.43 15.92
C ASN A 5 -7.58 39.82 16.11
N ASP A 6 -7.45 38.73 16.88
CA ASP A 6 -6.16 38.03 17.08
C ASP A 6 -5.86 37.02 15.96
N PHE A 7 -6.89 36.54 15.26
CA PHE A 7 -6.72 35.68 14.09
C PHE A 7 -6.10 36.46 12.90
N GLN A 8 -6.53 37.71 12.69
CA GLN A 8 -6.05 38.54 11.57
C GLN A 8 -4.60 39.04 11.76
N LYS A 9 -4.13 39.22 13.00
CA LYS A 9 -2.75 39.69 13.27
C LYS A 9 -1.71 38.57 13.22
N THR A 10 -2.13 37.32 13.28
CA THR A 10 -1.23 36.14 13.24
C THR A 10 -1.01 35.61 11.82
N VAL A 11 -1.81 36.03 10.84
CA VAL A 11 -1.69 35.62 9.43
C VAL A 11 -0.56 36.35 8.68
N SER A 12 -0.12 37.53 9.15
CA SER A 12 0.76 38.41 8.37
C SER A 12 2.27 38.20 8.53
N LYS A 13 2.75 37.30 9.41
CA LYS A 13 4.20 37.12 9.67
C LYS A 13 4.74 35.69 9.54
N THR A 14 3.96 34.76 8.99
CA THR A 14 4.39 33.36 8.80
C THR A 14 3.98 32.84 7.42
N ALA A 15 4.14 33.67 6.38
CA ALA A 15 3.69 33.37 5.03
C ALA A 15 4.66 32.54 4.16
N GLU A 16 5.91 32.31 4.58
CA GLU A 16 6.94 31.76 3.66
C GLU A 16 7.35 30.30 3.90
N THR A 17 6.81 29.60 4.91
CA THR A 17 7.18 28.19 5.19
C THR A 17 6.01 27.24 5.43
N GLY A 18 4.77 27.64 5.13
CA GLY A 18 3.56 26.87 5.45
C GLY A 18 2.84 26.16 4.29
N ILE A 19 3.29 26.29 3.04
CA ILE A 19 2.51 25.84 1.87
C ILE A 19 2.99 24.49 1.30
N LYS A 20 4.26 24.10 1.50
CA LYS A 20 4.83 22.93 0.81
C LYS A 20 4.46 21.56 1.41
N HIS A 21 3.93 21.52 2.63
CA HIS A 21 3.60 20.24 3.30
C HIS A 21 2.15 19.77 3.06
N THR A 22 1.20 20.66 2.74
CA THR A 22 -0.23 20.30 2.62
C THR A 22 -0.54 19.39 1.42
N ASN A 23 0.13 19.62 0.28
CA ASN A 23 -0.12 18.84 -0.94
C ASN A 23 0.30 17.36 -0.80
N LYS A 24 1.44 17.09 -0.17
CA LYS A 24 1.96 15.72 0.05
C LYS A 24 1.02 14.90 0.91
N TRP A 25 0.49 15.46 2.00
CA TRP A 25 -0.42 14.74 2.89
C TRP A 25 -1.77 14.42 2.23
N LEU A 26 -2.30 15.34 1.42
CA LEU A 26 -3.51 15.08 0.63
C LEU A 26 -3.29 13.96 -0.39
N GLU A 27 -2.14 13.94 -1.06
CA GLU A 27 -1.77 12.89 -2.00
C GLU A 27 -1.62 11.53 -1.31
N ILE A 28 -0.91 11.46 -0.18
CA ILE A 28 -0.82 10.25 0.65
C ILE A 28 -2.22 9.78 1.07
N GLY A 29 -3.10 10.69 1.47
CA GLY A 29 -4.48 10.37 1.84
C GLY A 29 -5.26 9.71 0.71
N LYS A 30 -5.20 10.28 -0.51
CA LYS A 30 -5.83 9.72 -1.71
C LYS A 30 -5.28 8.34 -2.06
N LEU A 31 -3.96 8.18 -2.03
CA LEU A 31 -3.30 6.90 -2.29
C LEU A 31 -3.66 5.86 -1.24
N THR A 32 -3.75 6.25 0.04
CA THR A 32 -4.14 5.36 1.14
C THR A 32 -5.57 4.88 1.01
N MET A 33 -6.49 5.77 0.59
CA MET A 33 -7.88 5.37 0.31
C MET A 33 -7.95 4.36 -0.83
N SER A 34 -7.20 4.62 -1.92
CA SER A 34 -7.10 3.72 -3.07
C SER A 34 -6.48 2.36 -2.70
N LEU A 35 -5.49 2.36 -1.81
CA LEU A 35 -4.86 1.16 -1.27
C LEU A 35 -5.87 0.32 -0.47
N ASN A 36 -6.64 0.95 0.40
CA ASN A 36 -7.64 0.25 1.22
C ASN A 36 -8.76 -0.33 0.35
N ALA A 37 -9.26 0.42 -0.64
CA ALA A 37 -10.21 -0.11 -1.61
C ALA A 37 -9.64 -1.32 -2.36
N ALA A 38 -8.39 -1.24 -2.84
CA ALA A 38 -7.75 -2.34 -3.53
C ALA A 38 -7.55 -3.58 -2.62
N LYS A 39 -7.30 -3.40 -1.33
CA LYS A 39 -7.21 -4.49 -0.35
C LYS A 39 -8.58 -5.14 -0.08
N LEU A 40 -9.65 -4.36 -0.03
CA LEU A 40 -11.02 -4.89 0.08
C LEU A 40 -11.37 -5.73 -1.15
N GLU A 41 -11.14 -5.21 -2.36
CA GLU A 41 -11.30 -5.95 -3.61
C GLU A 41 -10.50 -7.28 -3.60
N LEU A 42 -9.29 -7.29 -3.05
CA LEU A 42 -8.49 -8.51 -2.93
C LEU A 42 -9.14 -9.53 -1.98
N ASN A 43 -9.70 -9.09 -0.87
CA ASN A 43 -10.40 -9.97 0.07
C ASN A 43 -11.66 -10.56 -0.58
N GLU A 44 -12.43 -9.75 -1.29
CA GLU A 44 -13.61 -10.21 -2.05
C GLU A 44 -13.23 -11.29 -3.07
N LEU A 45 -12.12 -11.13 -3.79
CA LEU A 45 -11.61 -12.16 -4.71
C LEU A 45 -11.27 -13.47 -4.00
N PHE A 46 -10.68 -13.41 -2.80
CA PHE A 46 -10.40 -14.61 -2.00
C PHE A 46 -11.68 -15.28 -1.48
N GLU A 47 -12.67 -14.49 -1.07
CA GLU A 47 -13.97 -14.99 -0.65
C GLU A 47 -14.68 -15.69 -1.82
N GLN A 48 -14.73 -15.06 -2.99
CA GLN A 48 -15.30 -15.65 -4.21
C GLN A 48 -14.59 -16.95 -4.61
N LEU A 49 -13.26 -16.98 -4.54
CA LEU A 49 -12.48 -18.19 -4.81
C LEU A 49 -12.82 -19.31 -3.84
N GLY A 50 -12.86 -19.02 -2.54
CA GLY A 50 -13.19 -20.00 -1.50
C GLY A 50 -14.62 -20.52 -1.63
N GLU A 51 -15.58 -19.63 -1.85
CA GLU A 51 -16.98 -19.97 -2.08
C GLU A 51 -17.14 -20.84 -3.33
N TYR A 52 -16.52 -20.47 -4.45
CA TYR A 52 -16.60 -21.22 -5.69
C TYR A 52 -16.07 -22.64 -5.52
N ILE A 53 -14.90 -22.80 -4.90
CA ILE A 53 -14.30 -24.11 -4.63
C ILE A 53 -15.22 -24.95 -3.72
N TYR A 54 -15.75 -24.34 -2.66
CA TYR A 54 -16.59 -25.03 -1.68
C TYR A 54 -17.96 -25.46 -2.26
N VAL A 55 -18.63 -24.58 -3.01
CA VAL A 55 -19.95 -24.83 -3.61
C VAL A 55 -19.86 -25.86 -4.72
N ASN A 56 -18.89 -25.73 -5.62
CA ASN A 56 -18.75 -26.62 -6.77
C ASN A 56 -18.00 -27.92 -6.43
N LYS A 57 -17.56 -28.08 -5.17
CA LYS A 57 -16.78 -29.25 -4.70
C LYS A 57 -15.60 -29.53 -5.64
N VAL A 58 -14.90 -28.47 -6.05
CA VAL A 58 -13.77 -28.58 -6.98
C VAL A 58 -12.69 -29.42 -6.33
N SER A 59 -12.49 -30.63 -6.84
CA SER A 59 -11.46 -31.56 -6.38
C SER A 59 -10.14 -31.38 -7.13
N ASP A 60 -10.21 -30.95 -8.39
CA ASP A 60 -9.06 -30.63 -9.22
C ASP A 60 -9.15 -29.18 -9.72
N ILE A 61 -8.24 -28.37 -9.20
CA ILE A 61 -8.15 -26.93 -9.45
C ILE A 61 -7.49 -26.64 -10.80
N THR A 62 -6.74 -27.61 -11.33
CA THR A 62 -5.87 -27.45 -12.51
C THR A 62 -6.68 -27.31 -13.80
N HIS A 63 -7.91 -27.83 -13.82
CA HIS A 63 -8.78 -27.84 -15.00
C HIS A 63 -9.99 -26.89 -14.90
N SER A 64 -10.08 -26.10 -13.83
CA SER A 64 -11.16 -25.12 -13.67
C SER A 64 -10.74 -23.75 -14.21
N ASP A 65 -11.22 -23.40 -15.41
CA ASP A 65 -10.97 -22.09 -16.02
C ASP A 65 -11.37 -20.93 -15.10
N THR A 66 -12.49 -21.06 -14.39
CA THR A 66 -12.95 -20.06 -13.42
C THR A 66 -11.96 -19.85 -12.28
N VAL A 67 -11.37 -20.93 -11.75
CA VAL A 67 -10.38 -20.79 -10.66
C VAL A 67 -9.07 -20.19 -11.18
N GLN A 68 -8.64 -20.58 -12.39
CA GLN A 68 -7.45 -19.98 -13.01
C GLN A 68 -7.64 -18.48 -13.27
N GLU A 69 -8.83 -18.07 -13.73
CA GLU A 69 -9.16 -16.66 -13.91
C GLU A 69 -9.16 -15.90 -12.57
N LEU A 70 -9.76 -16.45 -11.52
CA LEU A 70 -9.72 -15.85 -10.19
C LEU A 70 -8.28 -15.72 -9.66
N PHE A 71 -7.40 -16.70 -9.90
CA PHE A 71 -5.97 -16.58 -9.58
C PHE A 71 -5.26 -15.49 -10.36
N HIS A 72 -5.61 -15.32 -11.64
CA HIS A 72 -5.08 -14.23 -12.46
C HIS A 72 -5.50 -12.87 -11.88
N GLN A 73 -6.78 -12.70 -11.56
CA GLN A 73 -7.31 -11.47 -10.95
C GLN A 73 -6.67 -11.16 -9.60
N VAL A 74 -6.51 -12.16 -8.72
CA VAL A 74 -5.79 -12.02 -7.45
C VAL A 74 -4.35 -11.55 -7.67
N SER A 75 -3.67 -12.07 -8.69
CA SER A 75 -2.29 -11.70 -9.02
C SER A 75 -2.20 -10.25 -9.52
N LEU A 76 -3.11 -9.84 -10.41
CA LEU A 76 -3.22 -8.45 -10.87
C LEU A 76 -3.50 -7.50 -9.70
N GLN A 77 -4.43 -7.87 -8.82
CA GLN A 77 -4.82 -7.05 -7.69
C GLN A 77 -3.68 -6.89 -6.67
N LYS A 78 -2.92 -7.96 -6.39
CA LYS A 78 -1.69 -7.88 -5.59
C LYS A 78 -0.65 -6.94 -6.23
N SER A 79 -0.51 -6.98 -7.55
CA SER A 79 0.38 -6.06 -8.28
C SER A 79 -0.06 -4.60 -8.16
N LYS A 80 -1.36 -4.32 -8.26
CA LYS A 80 -1.95 -2.98 -8.05
C LYS A 80 -1.67 -2.47 -6.63
N ILE A 81 -1.90 -3.29 -5.61
CA ILE A 81 -1.59 -2.96 -4.21
C ILE A 81 -0.11 -2.60 -4.05
N ARG A 82 0.80 -3.41 -4.59
CA ARG A 82 2.25 -3.14 -4.54
C ARG A 82 2.59 -1.80 -5.18
N LYS A 83 2.05 -1.49 -6.35
CA LYS A 83 2.30 -0.21 -7.05
C LYS A 83 1.84 1.00 -6.23
N ILE A 84 0.64 0.96 -5.66
CA ILE A 84 0.12 2.05 -4.82
C ILE A 84 0.98 2.20 -3.56
N GLN A 85 1.38 1.08 -2.94
CA GLN A 85 2.24 1.08 -1.77
C GLN A 85 3.61 1.73 -2.08
N MET A 86 4.21 1.40 -3.23
CA MET A 86 5.47 2.03 -3.68
C MET A 86 5.31 3.54 -3.88
N GLN A 87 4.20 4.00 -4.47
CA GLN A 87 3.93 5.44 -4.63
C GLN A 87 3.81 6.16 -3.28
N ILE A 88 3.13 5.56 -2.30
CA ILE A 88 3.05 6.10 -0.94
C ILE A 88 4.45 6.22 -0.33
N ASN A 89 5.28 5.19 -0.46
CA ASN A 89 6.62 5.18 0.10
C ASN A 89 7.55 6.20 -0.57
N GLN A 90 7.41 6.41 -1.88
CA GLN A 90 8.12 7.46 -2.62
C GLN A 90 7.76 8.85 -2.10
N VAL A 91 6.46 9.12 -1.87
CA VAL A 91 6.00 10.41 -1.34
C VAL A 91 6.46 10.63 0.10
N LYS A 92 6.48 9.55 0.91
CA LYS A 92 6.96 9.56 2.29
C LYS A 92 8.49 9.57 2.43
N GLN A 93 9.23 9.24 1.37
CA GLN A 93 10.70 9.11 1.37
C GLN A 93 11.22 8.14 2.45
N ILE A 94 10.54 7.01 2.64
CA ILE A 94 10.91 5.98 3.61
C ILE A 94 11.57 4.78 2.93
N ARG A 95 12.40 4.06 3.68
CA ARG A 95 12.90 2.75 3.25
C ARG A 95 11.75 1.76 3.25
N ALA A 96 11.57 1.05 2.13
CA ALA A 96 10.47 0.12 1.96
C ALA A 96 10.94 -1.21 1.39
N CYS A 97 10.19 -2.26 1.69
CA CYS A 97 10.45 -3.60 1.20
C CYS A 97 10.29 -3.68 -0.32
N GLU A 98 11.30 -4.20 -1.02
CA GLU A 98 11.30 -4.38 -2.47
C GLU A 98 10.19 -5.33 -2.96
N ASN A 99 9.78 -6.29 -2.12
CA ASN A 99 8.78 -7.31 -2.48
C ASN A 99 7.34 -6.90 -2.16
N CYS A 100 7.09 -6.29 -0.99
CA CYS A 100 5.73 -5.99 -0.52
C CYS A 100 5.43 -4.52 -0.24
N GLY A 101 6.45 -3.65 -0.25
CA GLY A 101 6.28 -2.21 0.01
C GLY A 101 5.99 -1.85 1.48
N ALA A 102 6.14 -2.79 2.43
CA ALA A 102 6.08 -2.45 3.85
C ALA A 102 7.24 -1.54 4.24
N GLU A 103 7.00 -0.62 5.17
CA GLU A 103 8.06 0.21 5.77
C GLU A 103 9.09 -0.68 6.49
N LEU A 104 10.36 -0.35 6.30
CA LEU A 104 11.49 -1.08 6.86
C LEU A 104 12.35 -0.16 7.70
N ASP A 105 12.85 -0.67 8.81
CA ASP A 105 13.96 -0.05 9.52
C ASP A 105 15.20 0.00 8.61
N GLU A 106 16.08 0.97 8.85
CA GLU A 106 17.29 1.20 8.04
C GLU A 106 18.14 -0.08 7.89
N ASN A 107 18.20 -0.90 8.93
CA ASN A 107 19.03 -2.10 9.00
C ASN A 107 18.25 -3.42 8.84
N ALA A 108 16.99 -3.36 8.38
CA ALA A 108 16.19 -4.57 8.18
C ALA A 108 16.72 -5.38 6.99
N LYS A 109 17.35 -6.53 7.27
CA LYS A 109 17.80 -7.53 6.27
C LYS A 109 16.65 -8.34 5.68
N TYR A 110 15.58 -8.52 6.44
CA TYR A 110 14.36 -9.23 6.04
C TYR A 110 13.15 -8.36 6.34
N CYS A 111 12.12 -8.46 5.51
CA CYS A 111 10.87 -7.75 5.76
C CYS A 111 10.08 -8.40 6.91
N PRO A 112 9.64 -7.65 7.96
CA PRO A 112 8.85 -8.22 9.05
C PRO A 112 7.45 -8.66 8.61
N GLN A 113 6.92 -8.11 7.51
CA GLN A 113 5.59 -8.41 6.99
C GLN A 113 5.57 -9.61 6.02
N CYS A 114 6.48 -9.65 5.04
CA CYS A 114 6.50 -10.69 4.02
C CYS A 114 7.67 -11.67 4.11
N ARG A 115 8.59 -11.47 5.07
CA ARG A 115 9.79 -12.29 5.30
C ARG A 115 10.77 -12.37 4.12
N ALA A 116 10.57 -11.58 3.07
CA ALA A 116 11.47 -11.56 1.93
C ALA A 116 12.83 -10.91 2.29
N PRO A 117 13.95 -11.45 1.78
CA PRO A 117 15.27 -10.83 1.89
C PRO A 117 15.32 -9.47 1.18
N GLN A 118 16.11 -8.53 1.69
CA GLN A 118 16.31 -7.20 1.10
C GLN A 118 17.72 -7.09 0.53
N SER A 119 17.82 -6.77 -0.76
CA SER A 119 19.07 -6.89 -1.52
C SER A 119 20.14 -5.90 -1.05
N ASP A 120 19.73 -4.72 -0.56
CA ASP A 120 20.61 -3.66 -0.08
C ASP A 120 21.45 -4.02 1.16
N GLN A 121 21.15 -5.13 1.84
CA GLN A 121 21.72 -5.46 3.17
C GLN A 121 22.26 -6.90 3.28
N ILE A 122 22.11 -7.72 2.24
CA ILE A 122 22.62 -9.09 2.22
C ILE A 122 23.92 -9.10 1.44
N ASP A 123 25.03 -9.19 2.16
CA ASP A 123 26.32 -9.47 1.56
C ASP A 123 26.32 -10.94 1.10
N TRP A 124 26.31 -11.15 -0.22
CA TRP A 124 26.31 -12.48 -0.84
C TRP A 124 27.71 -13.10 -0.93
N HIS A 125 28.73 -12.43 -0.37
CA HIS A 125 30.09 -12.96 -0.25
C HIS A 125 30.31 -13.55 1.15
N LEU A 126 30.03 -14.85 1.28
CA LEU A 126 30.61 -15.72 2.31
C LEU A 126 31.62 -16.65 1.64
#